data_AF-A0A415EKW4-F1
#
_entry.id   AF-A0A415EKW4-F1
#
_cell.length_a   1.000
_cell.length_b   1.000
_cell.length_c   1.000
_cell.angle_alpha   90.00
_cell.angle_beta   90.00
_cell.angle_gamma   90.00
#
_symmetry.space_group_name_H-M   'P 1'
#
loop_
_entity.id
_entity.type
_entity.pdbx_description
1 polymer ?
#
loop_
_entity_poly.entity_id
_entity_poly.type
_entity_poly.pdbx_seq_one_letter_code
_entity_poly.pdbx_strand_id
1 'polypeptide(L)'
;MHKKWEAAALALALTLPIPTVQAAQYFAPKYGFSQNGQLQPALTVEFTKGVPRQISAILTGTPGSERVMALAWQNDQNIGLVAYQKGVDYALYKLNFRPGKEDLLILSYGKHGVGRTHLNEVSVIGEDALGVVRPLPVVGFEPVDVFNSPLQIRQNQAVLFLEDAPHVLTLSADGAMGYLVDVE
;
A
#
# COMPACT_ATOMS: atom_id res chain seq x y z
N MET A 1 53.14 2.91 52.57
CA MET A 1 52.96 4.34 52.22
C MET A 1 52.94 4.46 50.70
N HIS A 2 51.86 5.04 50.16
CA HIS A 2 51.71 5.76 48.87
C HIS A 2 52.15 5.08 47.54
N LYS A 3 51.19 4.75 46.63
CA LYS A 3 50.68 5.56 45.48
C LYS A 3 51.67 5.51 44.27
N LYS A 4 51.35 5.08 43.04
CA LYS A 4 50.38 5.56 42.01
C LYS A 4 50.42 4.54 40.84
N TRP A 5 49.31 3.94 40.39
CA TRP A 5 48.50 4.34 39.21
C TRP A 5 49.28 4.44 37.89
N GLU A 6 49.15 3.45 37.01
CA GLU A 6 49.01 3.61 35.54
C GLU A 6 48.31 2.36 34.98
N ALA A 7 46.98 2.36 34.96
CA ALA A 7 46.22 1.49 34.06
C ALA A 7 45.68 2.40 32.96
N ALA A 8 46.34 2.39 31.81
CA ALA A 8 45.86 3.04 30.61
C ALA A 8 44.54 2.37 30.20
N ALA A 9 43.42 2.96 30.61
CA ALA A 9 42.10 2.59 30.13
C ALA A 9 41.98 3.06 28.68
N LEU A 10 42.26 2.12 27.77
CA LEU A 10 42.02 2.23 26.34
C LEU A 10 40.50 2.34 26.14
N ALA A 11 39.99 3.57 26.06
CA ALA A 11 38.62 3.84 25.64
C ALA A 11 38.54 3.62 24.11
N LEU A 12 38.41 2.37 23.68
CA LEU A 12 37.86 2.08 22.35
C LEU A 12 36.37 2.40 22.40
N ALA A 13 36.02 3.61 21.98
CA ALA A 13 34.68 3.93 21.53
C ALA A 13 34.36 3.00 20.35
N LEU A 14 33.60 1.94 20.62
CA LEU A 14 32.90 1.16 19.60
C LEU A 14 31.83 2.07 18.98
N THR A 15 32.21 2.88 17.99
CA THR A 15 31.26 3.35 16.99
C THR A 15 30.90 2.14 16.15
N LEU A 16 29.94 1.35 16.61
CA LEU A 16 29.28 0.39 15.74
C LEU A 16 28.64 1.21 14.62
N PRO A 17 29.02 0.99 13.35
CA PRO A 17 28.28 1.59 12.25
C PRO A 17 26.86 1.06 12.35
N ILE A 18 25.91 1.95 12.63
CA ILE A 18 24.49 1.64 12.46
C ILE A 18 24.38 1.23 10.98
N PRO A 19 23.96 0.00 10.66
CA PRO A 19 23.72 -0.36 9.29
C PRO A 19 22.64 0.59 8.77
N THR A 20 23.02 1.54 7.93
CA THR A 20 22.07 2.26 7.10
C THR A 20 21.42 1.20 6.23
N VAL A 21 20.23 0.76 6.62
CA VAL A 21 19.37 -0.02 5.74
C VAL A 21 19.09 0.91 4.58
N GLN A 22 19.81 0.71 3.47
CA GLN A 22 19.49 1.35 2.22
C GLN A 22 18.07 0.91 1.90
N ALA A 23 17.12 1.82 2.08
CA ALA A 23 15.72 1.50 1.96
C ALA A 23 15.49 0.94 0.55
N ALA A 24 15.18 -0.35 0.47
CA ALA A 24 15.08 -1.04 -0.80
C ALA A 24 13.96 -0.38 -1.62
N GLN A 25 14.31 0.05 -2.82
CA GLN A 25 13.34 0.43 -3.82
C GLN A 25 12.94 -0.82 -4.61
N TYR A 26 11.65 -1.09 -4.69
CA TYR A 26 11.13 -2.21 -5.49
C TYR A 26 9.78 -1.86 -6.10
N PHE A 27 9.32 -2.67 -7.05
CA PHE A 27 7.99 -2.55 -7.63
C PHE A 27 7.04 -3.54 -6.98
N ALA A 28 5.89 -3.06 -6.50
CA ALA A 28 4.90 -3.91 -5.84
C ALA A 28 4.22 -4.82 -6.86
N PRO A 29 4.01 -6.11 -6.55
CA PRO A 29 3.27 -7.01 -7.43
C PRO A 29 1.81 -6.55 -7.52
N LYS A 30 1.32 -6.37 -8.75
CA LYS A 30 -0.08 -6.09 -9.03
C LYS A 30 -0.87 -7.39 -9.07
N TYR A 31 -1.96 -7.48 -8.30
CA TYR A 31 -2.91 -8.58 -8.39
C TYR A 31 -3.91 -8.33 -9.52
N GLY A 32 -4.16 -9.36 -10.32
CA GLY A 32 -4.99 -9.30 -11.52
C GLY A 32 -6.33 -10.01 -11.37
N PHE A 33 -7.11 -10.00 -12.45
CA PHE A 33 -8.36 -10.73 -12.54
C PHE A 33 -8.29 -11.69 -13.72
N SER A 34 -8.87 -12.87 -13.55
CA SER A 34 -9.09 -13.84 -14.62
C SER A 34 -10.11 -13.32 -15.64
N GLN A 35 -10.31 -14.08 -16.73
CA GLN A 35 -11.29 -13.75 -17.76
C GLN A 35 -12.75 -13.72 -17.25
N ASN A 36 -13.06 -14.51 -16.21
CA ASN A 36 -14.38 -14.49 -15.55
C ASN A 36 -14.47 -13.45 -14.42
N GLY A 37 -13.48 -12.56 -14.30
CA GLY A 37 -13.48 -11.46 -13.34
C GLY A 37 -13.11 -11.85 -11.92
N GLN A 38 -12.62 -13.06 -11.67
CA GLN A 38 -12.20 -13.50 -10.34
C GLN A 38 -10.75 -13.09 -10.04
N LEU A 39 -10.48 -12.72 -8.80
CA LEU A 39 -9.12 -12.37 -8.37
C LEU A 39 -8.13 -13.52 -8.62
N GLN A 40 -7.04 -13.23 -9.33
CA GLN A 40 -5.99 -14.21 -9.61
C GLN A 40 -4.60 -13.54 -9.67
N PRO A 41 -3.58 -14.10 -9.00
CA PRO A 41 -3.62 -15.29 -8.14
C PRO A 41 -4.42 -15.05 -6.84
N ALA A 42 -4.65 -16.12 -6.07
CA ALA A 42 -5.26 -16.01 -4.75
C ALA A 42 -4.45 -15.05 -3.86
N LEU A 43 -5.16 -14.17 -3.15
CA LEU A 43 -4.58 -13.14 -2.31
C LEU A 43 -4.92 -13.39 -0.86
N THR A 44 -3.91 -13.30 0.00
CA THR A 44 -4.05 -13.36 1.45
C THR A 44 -3.38 -12.13 2.06
N VAL A 45 -4.06 -11.49 3.01
CA VAL A 45 -3.59 -10.29 3.70
C VAL A 45 -3.63 -10.52 5.21
N GLU A 46 -2.52 -10.25 5.89
CA GLU A 46 -2.39 -10.25 7.35
C GLU A 46 -2.72 -8.86 7.91
N PHE A 47 -3.99 -8.47 7.85
CA PHE A 47 -4.46 -7.21 8.47
C PHE A 47 -4.13 -7.15 9.97
N THR A 48 -4.20 -8.30 10.63
CA THR A 48 -3.74 -8.54 12.00
C THR A 48 -2.57 -9.51 11.93
N LYS A 49 -1.47 -9.18 12.62
CA LYS A 49 -0.23 -9.98 12.61
C LYS A 49 -0.49 -11.46 12.88
N GLY A 50 -0.06 -12.34 11.98
CA GLY A 50 -0.20 -13.79 12.14
C GLY A 50 -1.60 -14.34 11.94
N VAL A 51 -2.55 -13.52 11.47
CA VAL A 51 -3.92 -13.95 11.11
C VAL A 51 -4.15 -13.68 9.62
N PRO A 52 -3.68 -14.57 8.72
CA PRO A 52 -3.89 -14.42 7.29
C PRO A 52 -5.37 -14.52 6.91
N ARG A 53 -5.88 -13.53 6.19
CA ARG A 53 -7.26 -13.52 5.67
C ARG A 53 -7.27 -13.61 4.16
N GLN A 54 -8.02 -14.57 3.63
CA GLN A 54 -8.21 -14.70 2.18
C GLN A 54 -9.09 -13.58 1.66
N ILE A 55 -8.64 -12.94 0.58
CA ILE A 55 -9.39 -11.90 -0.12
C ILE A 55 -10.07 -12.52 -1.33
N SER A 56 -11.38 -12.33 -1.40
CA SER A 56 -12.19 -12.65 -2.56
C SER A 56 -12.56 -11.35 -3.26
N ALA A 57 -12.22 -11.21 -4.55
CA ALA A 57 -12.69 -10.08 -5.34
C ALA A 57 -13.27 -10.56 -6.67
N ILE A 58 -14.38 -9.92 -7.08
CA ILE A 58 -15.06 -10.15 -8.34
C ILE A 58 -15.19 -8.81 -9.06
N LEU A 59 -14.75 -8.80 -10.31
CA LEU A 59 -14.86 -7.69 -11.23
C LEU A 59 -15.94 -8.00 -12.28
N THR A 60 -16.97 -7.17 -12.37
CA THR A 60 -18.07 -7.32 -13.32
C THR A 60 -18.25 -6.08 -14.18
N GLY A 61 -18.80 -6.28 -15.39
CA GLY A 61 -18.99 -5.23 -16.39
C GLY A 61 -18.12 -5.41 -17.64
N THR A 62 -18.37 -4.59 -18.65
CA THR A 62 -17.69 -4.69 -19.95
C THR A 62 -16.34 -3.98 -19.91
N PRO A 63 -15.26 -4.58 -20.45
CA PRO A 63 -13.96 -3.90 -20.58
C PRO A 63 -14.10 -2.55 -21.30
N GLY A 64 -13.45 -1.50 -20.78
CA GLY A 64 -13.50 -0.15 -21.34
C GLY A 64 -14.78 0.65 -21.02
N SER A 65 -15.68 0.09 -20.22
CA SER A 65 -16.80 0.79 -19.58
C SER A 65 -16.62 0.83 -18.06
N GLU A 66 -17.47 1.55 -17.34
CA GLU A 66 -17.48 1.50 -15.88
C GLU A 66 -17.71 0.06 -15.42
N ARG A 67 -16.77 -0.45 -14.61
CA ARG A 67 -16.84 -1.80 -14.05
C ARG A 67 -17.04 -1.72 -12.55
N VAL A 68 -17.75 -2.69 -11.99
CA VAL A 68 -17.95 -2.78 -10.55
C VAL A 68 -17.04 -3.86 -10.00
N MET A 69 -16.26 -3.52 -8.97
CA MET A 69 -15.49 -4.49 -8.22
C MET A 69 -16.11 -4.69 -6.84
N ALA A 70 -16.49 -5.92 -6.51
CA ALA A 70 -16.87 -6.31 -5.16
C ALA A 70 -15.70 -7.05 -4.51
N LEU A 71 -15.36 -6.66 -3.28
CA LEU A 71 -14.26 -7.22 -2.50
C LEU A 71 -14.80 -7.67 -1.15
N ALA A 72 -14.53 -8.93 -0.79
CA ALA A 72 -14.95 -9.55 0.44
C ALA A 72 -13.80 -10.24 1.18
N TRP A 73 -13.88 -10.26 2.50
CA TRP A 73 -12.97 -11.00 3.37
C TRP A 73 -13.72 -11.51 4.60
N GLN A 74 -13.27 -12.63 5.14
CA GLN A 74 -13.85 -13.20 6.34
C GLN A 74 -13.20 -12.59 7.59
N ASN A 75 -14.04 -12.14 8.51
CA ASN A 75 -13.69 -11.83 9.89
C ASN A 75 -14.20 -12.96 10.80
N ASP A 76 -13.73 -13.01 12.04
CA ASP A 76 -14.01 -14.12 12.99
C ASP A 76 -15.46 -14.61 12.95
N GLN A 77 -16.43 -13.69 13.07
CA GLN A 77 -17.87 -14.00 13.00
C GLN A 77 -18.63 -13.21 11.93
N ASN A 78 -17.92 -12.40 11.13
CA ASN A 78 -18.53 -11.43 10.21
C ASN A 78 -17.88 -11.52 8.83
N ILE A 79 -18.52 -10.93 7.81
CA ILE A 79 -17.92 -10.74 6.49
C ILE A 79 -17.75 -9.25 6.27
N GLY A 80 -16.54 -8.82 5.93
CA GLY A 80 -16.30 -7.49 5.38
C GLY A 80 -16.60 -7.51 3.89
N LEU A 81 -17.35 -6.51 3.40
CA LEU A 81 -17.72 -6.37 2.00
C LEU A 81 -17.63 -4.89 1.60
N VAL A 82 -16.96 -4.61 0.49
CA VAL A 82 -16.87 -3.28 -0.12
C VAL A 82 -17.06 -3.40 -1.62
N ALA A 83 -17.77 -2.44 -2.23
CA ALA A 83 -17.93 -2.36 -3.67
C ALA A 83 -17.38 -1.03 -4.18
N TYR A 84 -16.65 -1.08 -5.28
CA TYR A 84 -16.11 0.07 -6.00
C TYR A 84 -16.81 0.17 -7.35
N GLN A 85 -17.24 1.39 -7.70
CA GLN A 85 -17.94 1.68 -8.95
C GLN A 85 -17.17 2.68 -9.81
N LYS A 86 -16.29 3.47 -9.21
CA LYS A 86 -15.43 4.39 -9.95
C LYS A 86 -14.33 3.60 -10.64
N GLY A 87 -14.10 3.91 -11.90
CA GLY A 87 -13.02 3.32 -12.67
C GLY A 87 -13.51 2.33 -13.71
N VAL A 88 -12.85 2.36 -14.85
CA VAL A 88 -12.97 1.31 -15.86
C VAL A 88 -11.98 0.20 -15.61
N ASP A 89 -10.92 0.42 -14.82
CA ASP A 89 -9.86 -0.54 -14.47
C ASP A 89 -9.50 -0.44 -12.98
N TYR A 90 -9.07 -1.55 -12.39
CA TYR A 90 -8.64 -1.62 -10.98
C TYR A 90 -7.25 -2.24 -10.86
N ALA A 91 -6.49 -1.82 -9.84
CA ALA A 91 -5.25 -2.45 -9.45
C ALA A 91 -5.19 -2.66 -7.94
N LEU A 92 -4.81 -3.87 -7.52
CA LEU A 92 -4.73 -4.27 -6.12
C LEU A 92 -3.28 -4.51 -5.74
N TYR A 93 -2.87 -4.02 -4.57
CA TYR A 93 -1.52 -4.17 -4.04
C TYR A 93 -1.56 -4.43 -2.54
N LYS A 94 -0.61 -5.23 -2.04
CA LYS A 94 -0.36 -5.34 -0.60
C LYS A 94 0.62 -4.27 -0.15
N LEU A 95 0.29 -3.58 0.93
CA LEU A 95 1.16 -2.64 1.62
C LEU A 95 1.55 -3.20 2.99
N ASN A 96 2.73 -2.82 3.49
CA ASN A 96 3.25 -3.24 4.79
C ASN A 96 3.85 -2.05 5.57
N PHE A 97 3.26 -0.86 5.39
CA PHE A 97 3.80 0.38 5.95
C PHE A 97 3.47 0.56 7.43
N ARG A 98 2.39 -0.07 7.92
CA ARG A 98 2.00 -0.02 9.33
C ARG A 98 2.66 -1.18 10.10
N PRO A 99 3.27 -0.94 11.28
CA PRO A 99 4.07 -1.96 11.97
C PRO A 99 3.31 -3.25 12.26
N GLY A 100 3.80 -4.36 11.72
CA GLY A 100 3.24 -5.69 11.96
C GLY A 100 1.87 -5.93 11.31
N LYS A 101 1.43 -5.05 10.41
CA LYS A 101 0.18 -5.18 9.67
C LYS A 101 0.44 -5.11 8.18
N GLU A 102 -0.37 -5.84 7.43
CA GLU A 102 -0.51 -5.65 6.00
C GLU A 102 -1.83 -4.96 5.69
N ASP A 103 -1.84 -4.14 4.66
CA ASP A 103 -3.02 -3.45 4.17
C ASP A 103 -3.21 -3.72 2.69
N LEU A 104 -4.45 -3.57 2.23
CA LEU A 104 -4.80 -3.77 0.84
C LEU A 104 -5.07 -2.41 0.20
N LEU A 105 -4.21 -2.01 -0.74
CA LEU A 105 -4.39 -0.84 -1.57
C LEU A 105 -5.18 -1.19 -2.83
N ILE A 106 -6.17 -0.36 -3.14
CA ILE A 106 -6.99 -0.41 -4.33
C ILE A 106 -6.82 0.92 -5.06
N LEU A 107 -6.42 0.85 -6.33
CA LEU A 107 -6.36 1.98 -7.25
C LEU A 107 -7.44 1.79 -8.31
N SER A 108 -8.26 2.82 -8.50
CA SER A 108 -9.34 2.82 -9.50
C SER A 108 -9.01 3.80 -10.62
N TYR A 109 -8.88 3.30 -11.84
CA TYR A 109 -8.46 4.09 -13.00
C TYR A 109 -9.61 4.34 -13.97
N GLY A 110 -9.71 5.56 -14.47
CA GLY A 110 -10.55 5.96 -15.59
C GLY A 110 -10.05 5.40 -16.93
N LYS A 111 -10.78 5.73 -18.00
CA LYS A 111 -10.52 5.19 -19.34
C LYS A 111 -9.12 5.54 -19.81
N HIS A 112 -8.38 4.52 -20.26
CA HIS A 112 -7.06 4.68 -20.87
C HIS A 112 -7.19 5.53 -22.13
N GLY A 113 -6.65 6.75 -22.10
CA GLY A 113 -6.39 7.55 -23.29
C GLY A 113 -5.04 7.17 -23.89
N VAL A 114 -4.76 7.55 -25.13
CA VAL A 114 -3.44 7.32 -25.76
C VAL A 114 -2.37 8.03 -24.93
N GLY A 115 -1.70 7.27 -24.04
CA GLY A 115 -0.65 7.76 -23.13
C GLY A 115 -1.11 8.29 -21.77
N ARG A 116 -2.42 8.34 -21.48
CA ARG A 116 -2.96 8.96 -20.25
C ARG A 116 -3.81 7.99 -19.45
N THR A 117 -3.51 7.88 -18.16
CA THR A 117 -4.32 7.11 -17.21
C THR A 117 -4.80 8.03 -16.12
N HIS A 118 -6.11 8.24 -16.04
CA HIS A 118 -6.70 9.05 -14.98
C HIS A 118 -6.92 8.18 -13.72
N LEU A 119 -6.33 8.53 -12.58
CA LEU A 119 -6.56 7.86 -11.30
C LEU A 119 -7.77 8.52 -10.61
N ASN A 120 -8.89 7.79 -10.51
CA ASN A 120 -10.15 8.30 -9.96
C ASN A 120 -10.22 8.21 -8.43
N GLU A 121 -9.58 7.18 -7.85
CA GLU A 121 -9.70 6.86 -6.43
C GLU A 121 -8.50 6.07 -5.93
N VAL A 122 -8.07 6.39 -4.71
CA VAL A 122 -7.13 5.63 -3.90
C VAL A 122 -7.88 5.18 -2.64
N SER A 123 -7.99 3.87 -2.44
CA SER A 123 -8.64 3.29 -1.26
C SER A 123 -7.72 2.29 -0.59
N VAL A 124 -7.77 2.24 0.74
CA VAL A 124 -7.02 1.26 1.52
C VAL A 124 -7.95 0.52 2.47
N ILE A 125 -7.88 -0.79 2.50
CA ILE A 125 -8.52 -1.64 3.50
C ILE A 125 -7.45 -2.10 4.48
N GLY A 126 -7.75 -1.98 5.77
CA GLY A 126 -6.81 -2.35 6.83
C GLY A 126 -7.48 -2.48 8.18
N GLU A 127 -6.75 -3.01 9.15
CA GLU A 127 -7.19 -3.05 10.55
C GLU A 127 -6.97 -1.67 11.21
N ASP A 128 -8.04 -1.04 11.69
CA ASP A 128 -7.96 0.26 12.34
C ASP A 128 -7.38 0.21 13.77
N ALA A 129 -7.41 1.35 14.48
CA ALA A 129 -6.94 1.45 15.86
C ALA A 129 -7.78 0.65 16.87
N LEU A 130 -8.99 0.22 16.52
CA LEU A 130 -9.89 -0.60 17.35
C LEU A 130 -9.79 -2.10 17.05
N GLY A 131 -8.91 -2.51 16.13
CA GLY A 131 -8.80 -3.92 15.72
C GLY A 131 -9.84 -4.34 14.69
N VAL A 132 -10.52 -3.40 14.03
CA VAL A 132 -11.57 -3.68 13.05
C VAL A 132 -11.02 -3.52 11.65
N VAL A 133 -11.13 -4.58 10.82
CA VAL A 133 -10.76 -4.53 9.40
C VAL A 133 -11.86 -3.83 8.61
N ARG A 134 -11.53 -2.69 8.00
CA ARG A 134 -12.46 -1.84 7.23
C ARG A 134 -11.69 -0.92 6.25
N PRO A 135 -12.39 -0.20 5.35
CA PRO A 135 -11.77 0.92 4.64
C PRO A 135 -11.19 1.94 5.63
N LEU A 136 -9.92 2.26 5.45
CA LEU A 136 -9.21 3.27 6.23
C LEU A 136 -9.33 4.64 5.54
N PRO A 137 -9.33 5.74 6.31
CA PRO A 137 -9.21 7.08 5.75
C PRO A 137 -7.95 7.22 4.88
N VAL A 138 -8.14 7.77 3.69
CA VAL A 138 -7.06 8.24 2.81
C VAL A 138 -7.26 9.75 2.64
N VAL A 139 -6.34 10.55 3.18
CA VAL A 139 -6.47 12.01 3.24
C VAL A 139 -5.53 12.65 2.22
N GLY A 140 -5.98 13.72 1.56
CA GLY A 140 -5.16 14.50 0.62
C GLY A 140 -5.21 14.02 -0.83
N PHE A 141 -5.99 12.98 -1.14
CA PHE A 141 -6.14 12.51 -2.52
C PHE A 141 -7.19 13.32 -3.29
N GLU A 142 -6.79 13.79 -4.48
CA GLU A 142 -7.69 14.29 -5.53
C GLU A 142 -7.43 13.51 -6.84
N PRO A 143 -8.47 13.29 -7.68
CA PRO A 143 -8.28 12.61 -8.97
C PRO A 143 -7.24 13.31 -9.84
N VAL A 144 -6.32 12.52 -10.42
CA VAL A 144 -5.12 13.05 -11.09
C VAL A 144 -4.68 12.14 -12.23
N ASP A 145 -4.03 12.72 -13.25
CA ASP A 145 -3.44 11.97 -14.35
C ASP A 145 -2.07 11.41 -13.96
N VAL A 146 -1.90 10.10 -14.19
CA VAL A 146 -0.69 9.35 -13.84
C VAL A 146 -0.10 8.68 -15.08
N PHE A 147 1.21 8.49 -15.08
CA PHE A 147 1.86 7.58 -16.02
C PHE A 147 1.39 6.15 -15.78
N ASN A 148 1.34 5.35 -16.85
CA ASN A 148 1.12 3.91 -16.75
C ASN A 148 2.41 3.21 -16.26
N SER A 149 2.83 3.53 -15.04
CA SER A 149 4.00 2.98 -14.37
C SER A 149 3.58 1.98 -13.29
N PRO A 150 4.35 0.90 -13.07
CA PRO A 150 4.15 0.05 -11.91
C PRO A 150 4.24 0.83 -10.59
N LEU A 151 3.46 0.42 -9.60
CA LEU A 151 3.52 1.03 -8.27
C LEU A 151 4.90 0.77 -7.65
N GLN A 152 5.62 1.86 -7.37
CA GLN A 152 6.95 1.78 -6.80
C GLN A 152 6.88 1.93 -5.28
N ILE A 153 7.61 1.12 -4.54
CA ILE A 153 7.75 1.25 -3.09
C ILE A 153 9.11 1.87 -2.79
N ARG A 154 9.11 2.97 -2.02
CA ARG A 154 10.30 3.65 -1.51
C ARG A 154 10.20 3.72 0.01
N GLN A 155 11.00 2.92 0.71
CA GLN A 155 10.95 2.83 2.17
C GLN A 155 9.53 2.48 2.68
N ASN A 156 8.77 3.45 3.19
CA ASN A 156 7.40 3.32 3.73
C ASN A 156 6.37 4.11 2.90
N GLN A 157 6.70 4.39 1.64
CA GLN A 157 5.83 5.12 0.72
C GLN A 157 5.57 4.28 -0.53
N ALA A 158 4.33 4.30 -1.00
CA ALA A 158 3.98 3.85 -2.34
C ALA A 158 3.95 5.07 -3.25
N VAL A 159 4.54 4.95 -4.44
CA VAL A 159 4.82 6.07 -5.33
C VAL A 159 4.26 5.76 -6.71
N LEU A 160 3.49 6.70 -7.23
CA LEU A 160 3.00 6.75 -8.60
C LEU A 160 3.56 7.99 -9.28
N PHE A 161 4.01 7.85 -10.52
CA PHE A 161 4.51 8.97 -11.29
C PHE A 161 3.35 9.74 -11.92
N LEU A 162 3.30 11.05 -11.70
CA LEU A 162 2.32 11.93 -12.32
C LEU A 162 2.76 12.26 -13.75
N GLU A 163 1.79 12.56 -14.63
CA GLU A 163 2.08 12.95 -16.02
C GLU A 163 2.94 14.23 -16.08
N ASP A 164 2.65 15.20 -15.22
CA ASP A 164 3.42 16.44 -15.08
C ASP A 164 4.73 16.19 -14.32
N ALA A 165 5.71 15.60 -15.01
CA ALA A 165 7.05 15.40 -14.44
C ALA A 165 7.68 16.73 -13.97
N PRO A 166 8.47 16.73 -12.87
CA PRO A 166 8.98 15.56 -12.15
C PRO A 166 8.07 15.05 -11.03
N HIS A 167 6.78 15.40 -11.03
CA HIS A 167 5.94 15.18 -9.87
C HIS A 167 5.56 13.72 -9.63
N VAL A 168 5.40 13.37 -8.35
CA VAL A 168 4.96 12.04 -7.92
C VAL A 168 3.86 12.14 -6.88
N LEU A 169 2.90 11.22 -6.96
CA LEU A 169 1.95 10.98 -5.88
C LEU A 169 2.56 9.96 -4.93
N THR A 170 2.68 10.33 -3.66
CA THR A 170 3.13 9.42 -2.60
C THR A 170 1.97 9.05 -1.69
N LEU A 171 1.92 7.80 -1.26
CA LEU A 171 0.98 7.28 -0.29
C LEU A 171 1.77 6.71 0.88
N SER A 172 1.53 7.22 2.09
CA SER A 172 2.25 6.83 3.31
C SER A 172 1.28 6.58 4.46
N ALA A 173 1.69 5.79 5.45
CA ALA A 173 0.84 5.52 6.61
C ALA A 173 0.76 6.75 7.54
N ASP A 174 -0.46 7.11 7.95
CA ASP A 174 -0.73 8.09 9.01
C ASP A 174 -0.79 7.40 10.37
N GLY A 175 0.37 6.92 10.84
CA GLY A 175 0.45 6.09 12.04
C GLY A 175 -0.46 4.86 11.95
N ALA A 176 -1.37 4.71 12.91
CA ALA A 176 -2.33 3.61 12.94
C ALA A 176 -3.68 3.94 12.29
N MET A 177 -3.92 5.21 11.95
CA MET A 177 -5.27 5.74 11.68
C MET A 177 -5.70 5.64 10.23
N GLY A 178 -4.74 5.63 9.30
CA GLY A 178 -5.03 5.57 7.87
C GLY A 178 -3.81 5.89 7.04
N TYR A 179 -4.03 6.63 5.96
CA TYR A 179 -3.01 6.98 4.99
C TYR A 179 -3.10 8.45 4.58
N LEU A 180 -1.94 9.04 4.29
CA LEU A 180 -1.81 10.35 3.68
C LEU A 180 -1.35 10.19 2.25
N VAL A 181 -1.93 11.01 1.38
CA VAL A 181 -1.47 11.25 0.03
C VAL A 181 -0.83 12.63 -0.04
N ASP A 182 0.33 12.70 -0.67
CA ASP A 182 1.03 13.94 -0.98
C ASP A 182 1.47 13.96 -2.44
N VAL A 183 1.67 15.16 -2.98
CA VAL A 183 2.23 15.38 -4.31
C VAL A 183 3.52 16.17 -4.17
N GLU A 184 4.63 15.52 -4.52
CA GLU A 184 5.98 16.09 -4.54
C GLU A 184 6.37 16.52 -5.95
#